data_AF-A0A9Q5ZA94-F1
#
_entry.id   AF-A0A9Q5ZA94-F1
#
_cell.length_a   1.000
_cell.length_b   1.000
_cell.length_c   1.000
_cell.angle_alpha   90.00
_cell.angle_beta   90.00
_cell.angle_gamma   90.00
#
_symmetry.space_group_name_H-M   'P 1'
#
loop_
_entity.id
_entity.type
_entity.pdbx_description
1 polymer ?
#
loop_
_entity_poly.entity_id
_entity_poly.type
_entity_poly.pdbx_seq_one_letter_code
_entity_poly.pdbx_strand_id
1 'polypeptide(L)'
;MFFSNSKPSLKISQKNKTSSFYTTPNHIILLVGYLITLPILTLITLSFLLPLLSVFSTNLFTSAGNLHHSTSIPWIDDASECEDTGRDWRDRKCWDNEHSPMF
;
A
#
# COMPACT_ATOMS: atom_id res chain seq x y z
N MET A 1 21.12 -75.98 -34.74
CA MET A 1 21.00 -74.77 -35.58
C MET A 1 19.50 -74.50 -35.73
N PHE A 2 18.89 -73.41 -35.27
CA PHE A 2 19.34 -72.07 -34.90
C PHE A 2 18.59 -71.56 -33.66
N PHE A 3 19.26 -70.71 -32.90
CA PHE A 3 18.76 -69.96 -31.75
C PHE A 3 17.88 -68.76 -32.16
N SER A 4 17.18 -68.23 -31.15
CA SER A 4 16.74 -66.82 -31.01
C SER A 4 15.45 -66.41 -31.74
N ASN A 5 14.59 -65.54 -31.21
CA ASN A 5 14.64 -64.64 -30.06
C ASN A 5 13.19 -64.22 -29.72
N SER A 6 12.71 -64.47 -28.51
CA SER A 6 11.46 -63.87 -28.02
C SER A 6 11.73 -62.41 -27.63
N LYS A 7 11.23 -61.44 -28.41
CA LYS A 7 11.23 -60.03 -27.99
C LYS A 7 10.14 -59.83 -26.93
N PRO A 8 10.47 -59.38 -25.69
CA PRO A 8 9.46 -59.03 -24.72
C PRO A 8 8.78 -57.72 -25.15
N SER A 9 7.46 -57.72 -25.28
CA SER A 9 6.68 -56.50 -25.41
C SER A 9 6.89 -55.66 -24.14
N LEU A 10 7.54 -54.52 -24.28
CA LEU A 10 7.72 -53.53 -23.22
C LEU A 10 6.34 -53.08 -22.74
N LYS A 11 5.86 -53.66 -21.62
CA LYS A 11 4.88 -52.99 -20.77
C LYS A 11 5.56 -51.75 -20.23
N ILE A 12 5.25 -50.60 -20.81
CA ILE A 12 5.52 -49.29 -20.22
C ILE A 12 4.66 -49.23 -18.96
N SER A 13 5.22 -49.70 -17.86
CA SER A 13 4.73 -49.39 -16.53
C SER A 13 4.92 -47.88 -16.37
N GLN A 14 3.83 -47.13 -16.49
CA GLN A 14 3.78 -45.77 -15.97
C GLN A 14 3.98 -45.87 -14.46
N LYS A 15 5.25 -45.86 -14.04
CA LYS A 15 5.61 -45.50 -12.68
C LYS A 15 5.12 -44.07 -12.52
N ASN A 16 3.95 -43.91 -11.90
CA ASN A 16 3.57 -42.68 -11.25
C ASN A 16 4.71 -42.37 -10.29
N LYS A 17 5.59 -41.47 -10.73
CA LYS A 17 6.72 -40.99 -9.95
C LYS A 17 6.13 -40.05 -8.91
N THR A 18 5.48 -40.64 -7.91
CA THR A 18 5.15 -39.94 -6.67
C THR A 18 6.45 -39.32 -6.19
N SER A 19 6.44 -38.00 -6.12
CA SER A 19 7.53 -37.13 -5.73
C SER A 19 8.14 -37.59 -4.41
N SER A 20 9.16 -38.45 -4.50
CA SER A 20 10.16 -38.58 -3.44
C SER A 20 11.05 -37.34 -3.56
N PHE A 21 10.54 -36.20 -3.09
CA PHE A 21 11.27 -34.93 -3.13
C PHE A 21 11.84 -34.52 -1.78
N TYR A 22 11.52 -35.24 -0.70
CA TYR A 22 12.03 -34.92 0.62
C TYR A 22 12.38 -36.18 1.40
N THR A 23 13.62 -36.63 1.27
CA THR A 23 14.17 -37.71 2.10
C THR A 23 15.43 -37.23 2.79
N THR A 24 15.24 -36.23 3.65
CA THR A 24 16.14 -35.86 4.74
C THR A 24 15.32 -34.96 5.68
N PRO A 25 15.13 -35.33 6.96
CA PRO A 25 14.27 -34.59 7.89
C PRO A 25 14.68 -33.11 8.03
N ASN A 26 15.98 -32.83 7.90
CA ASN A 26 16.54 -31.48 7.96
C ASN A 26 16.00 -30.57 6.84
N HIS A 27 15.83 -31.08 5.63
CA HIS A 27 15.34 -30.27 4.50
C HIS A 27 13.85 -29.95 4.65
N ILE A 28 13.07 -30.84 5.27
CA ILE A 28 11.66 -30.60 5.58
C ILE A 28 11.53 -29.52 6.65
N ILE A 29 12.33 -29.60 7.72
CA ILE A 29 12.33 -28.61 8.81
C ILE A 29 12.71 -27.22 8.27
N LEU A 30 13.74 -27.14 7.43
CA LEU A 30 14.14 -25.88 6.79
C LEU A 30 13.06 -25.31 5.88
N LEU A 31 12.39 -26.16 5.10
CA LEU A 31 11.35 -25.73 4.17
C LEU A 31 10.10 -25.24 4.90
N VAL A 32 9.67 -25.94 5.94
CA VAL A 32 8.56 -25.52 6.81
C VAL A 32 8.92 -24.22 7.54
N GLY A 33 10.13 -24.11 8.08
CA GLY A 33 10.61 -22.88 8.72
C GLY A 33 10.62 -21.70 7.77
N TYR A 34 11.07 -21.89 6.52
CA TYR A 34 11.06 -20.86 5.49
C TYR A 34 9.63 -20.41 5.11
N LEU A 35 8.72 -21.36 4.91
CA LEU A 35 7.33 -21.05 4.56
C LEU A 35 6.59 -20.26 5.65
N ILE A 36 6.99 -20.39 6.91
CA ILE A 36 6.40 -19.64 8.03
C ILE A 36 7.11 -18.31 8.25
N THR A 37 8.45 -18.28 8.19
CA THR A 37 9.22 -17.06 8.48
C THR A 37 9.12 -16.01 7.37
N LEU A 38 9.06 -16.43 6.10
CA LEU A 38 8.92 -15.53 4.95
C LEU A 38 7.67 -14.64 5.05
N PRO A 39 6.43 -15.15 5.22
CA PRO A 39 5.25 -14.30 5.29
C PRO A 39 5.29 -13.37 6.51
N ILE A 40 5.76 -13.85 7.66
CA ILE A 40 5.87 -13.03 8.88
C ILE A 40 6.81 -11.85 8.65
N LEU A 41 7.98 -12.09 8.06
CA LEU A 41 8.95 -11.03 7.78
C LEU A 41 8.38 -10.02 6.77
N THR A 42 7.68 -10.49 5.74
CA THR A 42 7.06 -9.59 4.76
C THR A 42 5.94 -8.74 5.35
N LEU A 43 5.14 -9.28 6.28
CA LEU A 43 4.08 -8.53 6.95
C LEU A 43 4.66 -7.44 7.86
N ILE A 44 5.76 -7.73 8.55
CA ILE A 44 6.45 -6.76 9.39
C ILE A 44 7.00 -5.63 8.53
N THR A 45 7.78 -5.93 7.48
CA THR A 45 8.37 -4.89 6.62
C THR A 45 7.30 -4.04 5.94
N LEU A 46 6.22 -4.66 5.46
CA LEU A 46 5.11 -3.95 4.87
C LEU A 46 4.43 -3.00 5.89
N SER A 47 4.21 -3.46 7.12
CA SER A 47 3.62 -2.64 8.19
C SER A 47 4.43 -1.38 8.53
N PHE A 48 5.76 -1.44 8.41
CA PHE A 48 6.64 -0.27 8.60
C PHE A 48 6.71 0.66 7.38
N LEU A 49 6.51 0.14 6.17
CA LEU A 49 6.57 0.93 4.94
C LEU A 49 5.24 1.63 4.60
N LEU A 50 4.09 1.08 5.00
CA LEU A 50 2.77 1.69 4.76
C LEU A 50 2.63 3.12 5.32
N PRO A 51 3.04 3.41 6.58
CA PRO A 51 2.96 4.76 7.14
C PRO A 51 3.82 5.78 6.38
N LEU A 52 4.95 5.35 5.82
CA LEU A 52 5.82 6.24 5.06
C LEU A 52 5.18 6.64 3.72
N LEU A 53 4.51 5.69 3.08
CA LEU A 53 3.78 5.93 1.83
C LEU A 53 2.48 6.75 2.05
N SER A 54 1.81 6.55 3.18
CA SER A 54 0.61 7.33 3.52
C SER A 54 0.95 8.78 3.83
N VAL A 55 2.06 9.05 4.54
CA VAL A 55 2.55 10.42 4.79
C VAL A 55 2.94 11.11 3.47
N PHE A 56 3.56 10.41 2.52
CA PHE A 56 3.88 11.00 1.22
C PHE A 56 2.63 11.36 0.41
N SER A 57 1.61 10.50 0.46
CA SER A 57 0.36 10.69 -0.28
C SER A 57 -0.52 11.78 0.34
N THR A 58 -0.59 11.89 1.67
CA THR A 58 -1.40 12.94 2.32
C THR A 58 -0.83 14.33 2.12
N ASN A 59 0.50 14.49 2.08
CA ASN A 59 1.14 15.79 1.83
C ASN A 59 0.96 16.31 0.38
N LEU A 60 0.70 15.43 -0.59
CA LEU A 60 0.48 15.85 -1.97
C LEU A 60 -0.96 16.36 -2.21
N PHE A 61 -1.96 15.82 -1.49
CA PHE A 61 -3.35 16.24 -1.61
C PHE A 61 -3.73 17.40 -0.68
N THR A 62 -3.02 17.60 0.44
CA THR A 62 -3.23 18.78 1.30
C THR A 62 -2.55 20.05 0.77
N SER A 63 -1.53 19.93 -0.09
CA SER A 63 -0.88 21.10 -0.68
C SER A 63 -1.63 21.69 -1.88
N ALA A 64 -2.58 20.96 -2.47
CA ALA A 64 -3.30 21.39 -3.67
C ALA A 64 -4.69 22.00 -3.39
N GLY A 65 -5.19 21.89 -2.16
CA GLY A 65 -6.46 22.47 -1.74
C GLY A 65 -6.22 23.59 -0.74
N ASN A 66 -6.50 24.83 -1.16
CA ASN A 66 -6.64 26.01 -0.29
C ASN A 66 -5.36 26.81 0.05
N LEU A 67 -4.62 27.25 -0.96
CA LEU A 67 -3.92 28.55 -0.86
C LEU A 67 -4.95 29.69 -1.04
N HIS A 68 -6.05 29.64 -0.29
CA HIS A 68 -6.90 30.81 -0.09
C HIS A 68 -6.18 31.68 0.93
N HIS A 69 -5.66 32.82 0.50
CA HIS A 69 -4.98 33.72 1.42
C HIS A 69 -6.05 34.59 2.06
N SER A 70 -6.48 34.20 3.26
CA SER A 70 -7.42 34.99 4.02
C SER A 70 -6.83 36.37 4.32
N THR A 71 -7.55 37.44 3.97
CA THR A 71 -7.18 38.81 4.30
C THR A 71 -8.18 39.40 5.28
N SER A 72 -7.72 40.13 6.29
CA SER A 72 -8.64 40.84 7.20
C SER A 72 -9.19 42.10 6.54
N ILE A 73 -10.49 42.35 6.66
CA ILE A 73 -11.15 43.58 6.19
C ILE A 73 -11.07 44.64 7.31
N PRO A 74 -10.34 45.75 7.11
CA PRO A 74 -10.07 46.72 8.19
C PRO A 74 -11.20 47.70 8.49
N TRP A 75 -12.29 47.72 7.70
CA TRP A 75 -13.44 48.61 7.91
C TRP A 75 -14.69 47.90 8.45
N ILE A 76 -14.63 46.57 8.64
CA ILE A 76 -15.73 45.78 9.23
C ILE A 76 -15.27 45.31 10.61
N ASP A 77 -15.72 46.03 11.63
CA ASP A 77 -15.40 45.78 13.05
C ASP A 77 -16.58 45.17 13.81
N ASP A 78 -17.68 44.86 13.12
CA ASP A 78 -18.86 44.21 13.68
C ASP A 78 -19.02 42.78 13.16
N ALA A 79 -19.35 41.86 14.08
CA ALA A 79 -19.49 40.44 13.76
C ALA A 79 -20.71 40.16 12.87
N SER A 80 -21.84 40.83 13.13
CA SER A 80 -23.07 40.64 12.36
C SER A 80 -22.92 41.19 10.95
N GLU A 81 -22.29 42.35 10.79
CA GLU A 81 -21.96 42.91 9.48
C GLU A 81 -21.04 41.98 8.67
N CYS A 82 -20.05 41.36 9.31
CA CYS A 82 -19.17 40.40 8.65
C CYS A 82 -19.93 39.16 8.16
N GLU A 83 -20.72 38.56 9.04
CA GLU A 83 -21.46 37.32 8.75
C GLU A 83 -22.56 37.55 7.70
N ASP A 84 -23.19 38.72 7.67
CA ASP A 84 -24.17 39.12 6.66
C ASP A 84 -23.59 39.17 5.24
N THR A 85 -22.28 39.38 5.12
CA THR A 85 -21.56 39.33 3.82
C THR A 85 -21.11 37.92 3.43
N GLY A 86 -21.42 36.91 4.24
CA GLY A 86 -20.98 35.53 4.02
C GLY A 86 -19.49 35.30 4.31
N ARG A 87 -18.88 36.14 5.15
CA ARG A 87 -17.46 36.11 5.52
C ARG A 87 -17.25 35.54 6.93
N ASP A 88 -16.02 35.16 7.23
CA ASP A 88 -15.69 34.52 8.52
C ASP A 88 -15.30 35.57 9.58
N TRP A 89 -16.04 35.62 10.69
CA TRP A 89 -15.63 36.39 11.85
C TRP A 89 -14.70 35.58 12.77
N ARG A 90 -13.43 35.99 12.88
CA ARG A 90 -12.42 35.34 13.76
C ARG A 90 -11.42 36.35 14.31
N ASP A 91 -11.00 36.17 15.57
CA ASP A 91 -10.02 37.04 16.26
C ASP A 91 -10.41 38.53 16.31
N ARG A 92 -11.71 38.81 16.44
CA ARG A 92 -12.28 40.17 16.38
C ARG A 92 -11.98 40.91 15.07
N LYS A 93 -11.91 40.16 13.97
CA LYS A 93 -11.71 40.66 12.62
C LYS A 93 -12.59 39.90 11.64
N CYS A 94 -13.01 40.58 10.58
CA CYS A 94 -13.66 39.94 9.46
C CYS A 94 -12.62 39.41 8.47
N TRP A 95 -12.72 38.14 8.07
CA TRP A 95 -11.79 37.48 7.15
C TRP A 95 -12.44 37.20 5.80
N ASP A 96 -11.75 37.62 4.74
CA ASP A 96 -12.11 37.35 3.36
C ASP A 96 -11.20 36.26 2.76
N ASN A 97 -11.80 35.15 2.34
CA ASN A 97 -11.11 33.99 1.77
C ASN A 97 -11.10 34.00 0.22
N GLU A 98 -11.64 35.02 -0.43
CA GLU A 98 -11.79 35.08 -1.89
C GLU A 98 -10.51 35.49 -2.62
N HIS A 99 -9.46 35.90 -1.89
CA HIS A 99 -8.23 36.38 -2.49
C HIS A 99 -7.24 35.24 -2.81
N SER A 100 -6.90 35.15 -4.09
CA SER A 100 -5.75 34.38 -4.59
C SER A 100 -4.48 35.21 -4.39
N PRO A 101 -3.33 34.62 -4.05
CA PRO A 101 -2.08 35.36 -3.99
C PRO A 101 -1.58 35.71 -5.40
N MET A 102 -2.22 35.14 -6.44
CA MET A 102 -1.78 35.30 -7.81
C MET A 102 -2.23 36.65 -8.36
N PHE A 103 -3.49 37.08 -8.26
CA PHE A 103 -3.95 38.43 -8.63
C PHE A 103 -5.31 38.71 -8.00
#